data_AF-A0A0A9ZGN9-F1
#
_entry.id   AF-A0A0A9ZGN9-F1
#
_cell.length_a   1.000
_cell.length_b   1.000
_cell.length_c   1.000
_cell.angle_alpha   90.00
_cell.angle_beta   90.00
_cell.angle_gamma   90.00
#
_symmetry.space_group_name_H-M   'P 1'
#
loop_
_entity.id
_entity.type
_entity.pdbx_description
1 polymer ?
#
loop_
_entity_poly.entity_id
_entity_poly.type
_entity_poly.pdbx_seq_one_letter_code
_entity_poly.pdbx_strand_id
1 'polypeptide(L)'
;MNVTGDVYDNRTAKENMKTLEEQVKETEEEKEGGEDVALTVAYARMLCDAGAQLLTIHGRTRVMKGQHTGQANLSVIAAVHKALHHRVPIFTNGNVLCFGDVLQNLSVTGC
;
A
#
# COMPACT_ATOMS: atom_id res chain seq x y z
N MET A 1 5.75 3.09 -0.48
CA MET A 1 5.13 2.04 0.40
C MET A 1 4.78 0.82 -0.43
N ASN A 2 4.63 -0.36 0.17
CA ASN A 2 4.17 -1.54 -0.59
C ASN A 2 2.65 -1.66 -0.51
N VAL A 3 1.97 -1.33 -1.61
CA VAL A 3 0.56 -1.65 -1.84
C VAL A 3 0.52 -2.85 -2.77
N THR A 4 -0.13 -3.94 -2.37
CA THR A 4 -0.35 -5.10 -3.23
C THR A 4 -1.85 -5.32 -3.38
N GLY A 5 -2.30 -5.64 -4.59
CA GLY A 5 -3.67 -6.02 -4.85
C GLY A 5 -3.76 -7.49 -5.25
N ASP A 6 -4.82 -8.18 -4.83
CA ASP A 6 -5.16 -9.48 -5.42
C ASP A 6 -6.02 -9.24 -6.67
N VAL A 7 -5.57 -9.80 -7.78
CA VAL A 7 -6.24 -9.72 -9.08
C VAL A 7 -6.44 -11.15 -9.57
N TYR A 8 -7.64 -11.70 -9.35
CA TYR A 8 -7.96 -13.05 -9.76
C TYR A 8 -8.05 -13.13 -11.30
N ASP A 9 -7.27 -14.03 -11.88
CA ASP A 9 -7.28 -14.46 -13.30
C ASP A 9 -7.47 -13.39 -14.39
N ASN A 10 -6.77 -12.26 -14.29
CA ASN A 10 -6.69 -11.27 -15.37
C ASN A 10 -5.23 -11.03 -15.79
N ARG A 11 -4.79 -11.70 -16.86
CA ARG A 11 -3.41 -11.65 -17.37
C ARG A 11 -2.98 -10.23 -17.75
N THR A 12 -3.88 -9.46 -18.35
CA THR A 12 -3.65 -8.05 -18.73
C THR A 12 -3.46 -7.16 -17.51
N ALA A 13 -4.24 -7.37 -16.46
CA ALA A 13 -4.09 -6.62 -15.21
C ALA A 13 -2.75 -6.92 -14.51
N LYS A 14 -2.29 -8.18 -14.53
CA LYS A 14 -0.99 -8.58 -13.97
C LYS A 14 0.18 -8.00 -14.75
N GLU A 15 0.09 -7.96 -16.08
CA GLU A 15 1.11 -7.34 -16.95
C GLU A 15 1.16 -5.82 -16.74
N ASN A 16 0.00 -5.15 -16.72
CA ASN A 16 -0.09 -3.72 -16.43
C ASN A 16 0.47 -3.39 -15.04
N MET A 17 0.13 -4.18 -14.01
CA MET A 17 0.63 -4.00 -12.65
C MET A 17 2.16 -4.10 -12.60
N LYS A 18 2.77 -5.08 -13.30
CA LYS A 18 4.23 -5.24 -13.32
C LYS A 18 4.94 -4.06 -13.99
N THR A 19 4.44 -3.59 -15.14
CA THR A 19 5.00 -2.42 -15.82
C THR A 19 4.88 -1.15 -14.96
N LEU A 20 3.78 -1.04 -14.22
CA LEU A 20 3.55 0.09 -13.30
C LEU A 20 4.46 0.04 -12.06
N GLU A 21 4.68 -1.14 -11.49
CA GLU A 21 5.66 -1.33 -10.41
C GLU A 21 7.06 -0.88 -10.83
N GLU A 22 7.45 -1.13 -12.08
CA GLU A 22 8.74 -0.69 -12.64
C GLU A 22 8.80 0.85 -12.77
N GLN A 23 7.74 1.50 -13.26
CA GLN A 23 7.67 2.97 -13.39
C GLN A 23 7.69 3.71 -12.05
N VAL A 24 6.96 3.20 -11.05
CA VAL A 24 6.97 3.78 -9.69
C VAL A 24 8.37 3.68 -9.06
N LYS A 25 9.08 2.59 -9.34
CA LYS A 25 10.43 2.33 -8.81
C LYS A 25 11.47 3.31 -9.36
N GLU A 26 11.40 3.65 -10.65
CA GLU A 26 12.24 4.68 -11.25
C GLU A 26 11.97 6.06 -10.61
N THR A 27 10.70 6.37 -10.34
CA THR A 27 10.30 7.64 -9.72
C THR A 27 10.75 7.77 -8.25
N GLU A 28 10.79 6.66 -7.51
CA GLU A 28 11.28 6.62 -6.12
C GLU A 28 12.82 6.77 -6.02
N GLU A 29 13.59 6.38 -7.04
CA GLU A 29 15.06 6.51 -7.04
C GLU A 29 15.53 7.96 -7.30
N GLU A 30 14.73 8.79 -7.98
CA GLU A 30 15.04 10.21 -8.21
C GLU A 30 14.65 11.16 -7.05
N LYS A 31 13.74 10.74 -6.15
CA LYS A 31 13.33 11.54 -4.98
C LYS A 31 14.05 11.08 -3.72
N GLU A 32 15.00 11.86 -3.23
CA GLU A 32 15.59 11.67 -1.89
C GLU A 32 14.49 11.78 -0.79
N GLY A 33 14.14 10.64 -0.19
CA GLY A 33 13.82 10.54 1.24
C GLY A 33 12.39 10.86 1.72
N GLY A 34 11.41 11.12 0.85
CA GLY A 34 10.05 11.48 1.28
C GLY A 34 8.97 10.44 0.93
N GLU A 35 8.13 10.06 1.89
CA GLU A 35 6.89 9.31 1.63
C GLU A 35 5.87 10.20 0.94
N ASP A 36 5.71 10.04 -0.38
CA ASP A 36 4.68 10.75 -1.14
C ASP A 36 3.33 10.03 -1.01
N VAL A 37 2.49 10.54 -0.09
CA VAL A 37 1.15 10.01 0.16
C VAL A 37 0.29 10.08 -1.11
N ALA A 38 0.42 11.14 -1.90
CA ALA A 38 -0.38 11.31 -3.12
C ALA A 38 0.01 10.26 -4.16
N LEU A 39 1.30 9.99 -4.31
CA LEU A 39 1.79 8.91 -5.17
C LEU A 39 1.26 7.54 -4.72
N THR A 40 1.26 7.28 -3.41
CA THR A 40 0.76 6.01 -2.86
C THR A 40 -0.75 5.82 -3.11
N VAL A 41 -1.54 6.88 -2.95
CA VAL A 41 -2.98 6.86 -3.25
C VAL A 41 -3.24 6.68 -4.75
N ALA A 42 -2.47 7.37 -5.60
CA ALA A 42 -2.56 7.22 -7.05
C ALA A 42 -2.26 5.77 -7.47
N TYR A 43 -1.18 5.20 -6.94
CA TYR A 43 -0.81 3.82 -7.19
C TYR A 43 -1.89 2.83 -6.75
N ALA A 44 -2.44 2.97 -5.54
CA ALA A 44 -3.53 2.12 -5.06
C ALA A 44 -4.79 2.24 -5.92
N ARG A 45 -5.12 3.45 -6.41
CA ARG A 45 -6.25 3.69 -7.32
C ARG A 45 -6.03 2.97 -8.64
N MET A 46 -4.82 3.01 -9.18
CA MET A 46 -4.47 2.32 -10.42
C MET A 46 -4.61 0.80 -10.28
N LEU A 47 -4.24 0.22 -9.14
CA LEU A 47 -4.48 -1.20 -8.87
C LEU A 47 -5.98 -1.53 -8.86
N CYS A 48 -6.82 -0.70 -8.25
CA CYS A 48 -8.28 -0.85 -8.33
C CYS A 48 -8.77 -0.75 -9.78
N ASP A 49 -8.25 0.19 -10.56
CA ASP A 49 -8.63 0.39 -11.98
C ASP A 49 -8.19 -0.80 -12.86
N ALA A 50 -7.08 -1.45 -12.52
CA ALA A 50 -6.63 -2.69 -13.14
C ALA A 50 -7.49 -3.91 -12.75
N GLY A 51 -8.44 -3.76 -11.82
CA GLY A 51 -9.37 -4.82 -11.42
C GLY A 51 -8.97 -5.58 -10.16
N ALA A 52 -8.06 -5.04 -9.34
CA ALA A 52 -7.82 -5.59 -8.01
C ALA A 52 -9.13 -5.61 -7.22
N GLN A 53 -9.45 -6.74 -6.60
CA GLN A 53 -10.67 -6.93 -5.82
C GLN A 53 -10.44 -6.71 -4.32
N LEU A 54 -9.18 -6.67 -3.91
CA LEU A 54 -8.73 -6.49 -2.55
C LEU A 54 -7.35 -5.84 -2.57
N LEU A 55 -7.08 -4.95 -1.61
CA LEU A 55 -5.76 -4.37 -1.39
C LEU A 55 -5.22 -4.77 -0.02
N THR A 56 -3.93 -5.06 0.06
CA THR A 56 -3.17 -5.13 1.32
C THR A 56 -2.07 -4.08 1.26
N ILE A 57 -1.97 -3.27 2.31
CA ILE A 57 -1.01 -2.17 2.36
C ILE A 57 -0.06 -2.38 3.52
N HIS A 58 1.23 -2.46 3.20
CA HIS A 58 2.27 -2.46 4.19
C HIS A 58 2.80 -1.04 4.39
N GLY A 59 2.64 -0.48 5.59
CA GLY A 59 3.03 0.90 5.90
C GLY A 59 4.54 1.17 5.95
N ARG A 60 5.38 0.29 5.40
CA ARG A 60 6.83 0.50 5.28
C ARG A 60 7.22 0.53 3.82
N THR A 61 8.24 1.32 3.50
CA THR A 61 8.83 1.36 2.16
C THR A 61 9.70 0.12 1.92
N ARG A 62 10.04 -0.13 0.66
CA ARG A 62 10.84 -1.30 0.27
C ARG A 62 12.25 -1.30 0.87
N VAL A 63 12.78 -0.12 1.22
CA VAL A 63 14.12 0.05 1.81
C VAL A 63 14.16 -0.23 3.32
N MET A 64 13.01 -0.16 4.01
CA MET A 64 12.89 -0.39 5.45
C MET A 64 12.89 -1.89 5.80
N LYS A 65 14.04 -2.54 5.57
CA LYS A 65 14.25 -3.97 5.79
C LYS A 65 15.51 -4.22 6.61
N GLY A 66 15.58 -5.38 7.29
CA GLY A 66 16.76 -5.77 8.07
C GLY A 66 17.05 -4.77 9.19
N GLN A 67 18.26 -4.23 9.22
CA GLN A 67 18.68 -3.24 10.23
C GLN A 67 18.02 -1.87 10.05
N HIS A 68 17.44 -1.59 8.87
CA HIS A 68 16.71 -0.35 8.59
C HIS A 68 15.20 -0.49 8.82
N THR A 69 14.79 -1.51 9.57
CA THR A 69 13.38 -1.73 9.89
C THR A 69 12.91 -0.62 10.84
N GLY A 70 12.18 0.35 10.30
CA GLY A 70 11.44 1.35 11.08
C GLY A 70 10.00 0.91 11.38
N GLN A 71 9.24 1.80 12.01
CA GLN A 71 7.80 1.61 12.23
C GLN A 71 7.02 1.80 10.93
N ALA A 72 5.92 1.05 10.78
CA ALA A 72 4.99 1.28 9.68
C ALA A 72 4.25 2.61 9.89
N ASN A 73 4.11 3.41 8.83
CA ASN A 73 3.34 4.64 8.86
C ASN A 73 1.86 4.35 8.55
N LEU A 74 1.06 4.27 9.62
CA LEU A 74 -0.38 3.99 9.54
C LEU A 74 -1.18 5.16 8.93
N SER A 75 -0.66 6.39 8.98
CA SER A 75 -1.38 7.56 8.45
C SER A 75 -1.55 7.51 6.94
N VAL A 76 -0.59 6.95 6.22
CA VAL A 76 -0.67 6.76 4.77
C VAL A 76 -1.68 5.67 4.43
N ILE A 77 -1.71 4.58 5.21
CA ILE A 77 -2.72 3.52 5.06
C ILE A 77 -4.12 4.11 5.23
N ALA A 78 -4.32 4.94 6.27
CA ALA A 78 -5.57 5.65 6.50
C ALA A 78 -5.96 6.58 5.32
N ALA A 79 -4.98 7.26 4.71
CA ALA A 79 -5.22 8.10 3.54
C ALA A 79 -5.69 7.29 2.33
N VAL A 80 -5.07 6.13 2.07
CA VAL A 80 -5.50 5.22 1.00
C VAL A 80 -6.89 4.63 1.30
N HIS A 81 -7.13 4.20 2.53
CA HIS A 81 -8.45 3.72 2.97
C HIS A 81 -9.54 4.77 2.75
N LYS A 82 -9.33 6.00 3.22
CA LYS A 82 -10.27 7.11 2.99
C LYS A 82 -10.58 7.30 1.50
N ALA A 83 -9.58 7.18 0.63
CA ALA A 83 -9.75 7.37 -0.81
C ALA A 83 -10.44 6.20 -1.54
N LEU A 84 -10.30 4.95 -1.08
CA LEU A 84 -10.64 3.75 -1.87
C LEU A 84 -11.51 2.70 -1.16
N HIS A 85 -11.83 2.85 0.12
CA HIS A 85 -12.62 1.86 0.89
C HIS A 85 -13.99 1.53 0.29
N HIS A 86 -14.60 2.47 -0.46
CA HIS A 86 -15.88 2.28 -1.13
C HIS A 86 -15.76 1.46 -2.42
N ARG A 87 -14.54 1.20 -2.91
CA ARG A 87 -14.29 0.45 -4.15
C ARG A 87 -13.89 -0.99 -3.87
N VAL A 88 -12.96 -1.17 -2.95
CA VAL A 88 -12.36 -2.48 -2.61
C VAL A 88 -12.07 -2.55 -1.11
N PRO A 89 -12.19 -3.74 -0.49
CA PRO A 89 -11.69 -3.96 0.87
C PRO A 89 -10.17 -3.72 0.93
N ILE A 90 -9.71 -3.12 2.02
CA ILE A 90 -8.30 -2.84 2.26
C ILE A 90 -7.88 -3.44 3.59
N PHE A 91 -6.79 -4.21 3.60
CA PHE A 91 -6.16 -4.71 4.81
C PHE A 91 -4.89 -3.95 5.13
N THR A 92 -4.78 -3.49 6.36
CA THR A 92 -3.54 -2.93 6.92
C THR A 92 -2.57 -4.06 7.27
N ASN A 93 -1.29 -3.87 6.98
CA ASN A 93 -0.22 -4.77 7.38
C ASN A 93 0.95 -3.98 7.97
N GLY A 94 1.42 -4.40 9.15
CA GLY A 94 2.51 -3.75 9.88
C GLY A 94 2.05 -3.15 11.20
N ASN A 95 2.99 -2.99 12.14
CA ASN A 95 2.74 -2.56 13.52
C ASN A 95 1.66 -3.40 14.26
N VAL A 96 1.66 -4.72 14.08
CA VAL A 96 0.85 -5.65 14.86
C VAL A 96 1.76 -6.76 15.40
N LEU A 97 2.00 -6.76 16.71
CA LEU A 97 2.79 -7.77 17.43
C LEU A 97 1.93 -8.57 18.40
N CYS A 98 0.89 -7.94 18.94
CA CYS A 98 -0.07 -8.54 19.85
C CYS A 98 -1.51 -8.12 19.51
N PHE A 99 -2.49 -8.73 20.19
CA PHE A 99 -3.90 -8.45 19.96
C PHE A 99 -4.27 -6.98 20.21
N GLY A 100 -3.67 -6.33 21.21
CA GLY A 100 -3.93 -4.91 21.50
C GLY A 100 -3.58 -3.98 20.33
N ASP A 101 -2.53 -4.32 19.59
CA ASP A 101 -2.09 -3.53 18.43
C ASP A 101 -3.13 -3.55 17.31
N VAL A 102 -3.91 -4.63 17.19
CA VAL A 102 -4.98 -4.74 16.17
C VAL A 102 -6.01 -3.63 16.37
N LEU A 103 -6.45 -3.42 17.61
CA LEU A 103 -7.45 -2.39 17.92
C LEU A 103 -6.89 -0.98 17.66
N GLN A 104 -5.62 -0.76 17.98
CA GLN A 104 -4.95 0.50 17.68
C GLN A 104 -4.85 0.72 16.17
N ASN A 105 -4.43 -0.30 15.41
CA ASN A 105 -4.31 -0.24 13.96
C ASN A 105 -5.66 0.08 13.31
N LEU A 106 -6.71 -0.64 13.73
CA LEU A 106 -8.08 -0.43 13.27
C LEU A 106 -8.58 0.98 13.58
N SER A 107 -8.29 1.51 14.78
CA SER A 107 -8.70 2.86 15.17
C SER A 107 -8.06 3.96 14.32
N VAL A 108 -6.82 3.76 13.88
CA VAL A 108 -6.06 4.74 13.08
C VAL A 108 -6.38 4.63 11.60
N THR A 109 -6.43 3.43 11.07
CA THR A 109 -6.53 3.19 9.62
C THR A 109 -7.97 3.05 9.13
N GLY A 110 -8.87 2.58 10.00
CA GLY A 110 -10.21 2.14 9.61
C GLY A 110 -10.23 0.76 8.93
N CYS A 111 -9.09 0.07 8.88
CA CYS A 111 -8.88 -1.24 8.28
C CYS A 111 -8.53 -2.32 9.31
#